data_AF-A0A1H3F7R6-F1
#
_entry.id   AF-A0A1H3F7R6-F1
#
_cell.length_a   1.000
_cell.length_b   1.000
_cell.length_c   1.000
_cell.angle_alpha   90.00
_cell.angle_beta   90.00
_cell.angle_gamma   90.00
#
_symmetry.space_group_name_H-M   'P 1'
#
loop_
_entity.id
_entity.type
_entity.pdbx_description
1 polymer ?
#
loop_
_entity_poly.entity_id
_entity_poly.type
_entity_poly.pdbx_seq_one_letter_code
_entity_poly.pdbx_strand_id
1 'polypeptide(L)' 'MKELRIMLTDDQHEKLMNKLSNEGQKNVEHSTLSGFSITLKEAFPGMSWLTVDMNSDLDLGDVNWEIK' A
#
# COMPACT_ATOMS: atom_id res chain seq x y z
N MET A 1 -8.96 -22.40 3.94
CA MET A 1 -8.93 -21.07 4.59
C MET A 1 -9.44 -20.04 3.58
N LYS A 2 -9.81 -18.83 4.01
CA LYS A 2 -10.08 -17.70 3.10
C LYS A 2 -8.86 -16.76 3.12
N GLU A 3 -8.46 -16.25 1.98
CA GLU A 3 -7.26 -15.43 1.82
C GLU A 3 -7.53 -14.27 0.84
N LEU A 4 -7.02 -13.08 1.16
CA LEU A 4 -6.89 -11.97 0.23
C LEU A 4 -5.44 -11.97 -0.29
N ARG A 5 -5.26 -12.16 -1.60
CA ARG A 5 -3.96 -12.11 -2.27
C ARG A 5 -3.97 -10.98 -3.29
N ILE A 6 -3.05 -10.03 -3.16
CA ILE A 6 -2.82 -9.02 -4.19
C ILE A 6 -1.53 -9.38 -4.93
N MET A 7 -1.62 -9.45 -6.27
CA MET A 7 -0.45 -9.61 -7.14
C MET A 7 0.03 -8.23 -7.56
N LEU A 8 1.33 -7.99 -7.45
CA LEU A 8 1.99 -6.77 -7.89
C LEU A 8 2.82 -7.06 -9.13
N THR A 9 2.97 -6.10 -10.03
CA THR A 9 4.06 -6.12 -11.01
C THR A 9 5.41 -5.87 -10.32
N ASP A 10 6.51 -6.19 -10.99
CA ASP A 10 7.87 -5.95 -10.45
C ASP A 10 8.06 -4.46 -10.08
N ASP A 11 7.68 -3.53 -10.95
CA ASP A 11 7.66 -2.08 -10.70
C ASP A 11 6.87 -1.68 -9.44
N GLN A 12 5.71 -2.31 -9.21
CA GLN A 12 4.84 -2.00 -8.08
C GLN A 12 5.44 -2.55 -6.77
N HIS A 13 5.99 -3.76 -6.83
CA HIS A 13 6.72 -4.37 -5.73
C HIS A 13 7.97 -3.55 -5.36
N GLU A 14 8.77 -3.13 -6.34
CA GLU A 14 9.96 -2.31 -6.11
C GLU A 14 9.60 -0.97 -5.45
N LYS A 15 8.58 -0.25 -5.97
CA LYS A 15 8.09 1.01 -5.38
C LYS A 15 7.61 0.83 -3.93
N LEU A 16 6.91 -0.28 -3.64
CA LEU A 16 6.45 -0.60 -2.29
C LEU A 16 7.64 -0.85 -1.35
N MET A 17 8.57 -1.72 -1.73
CA MET A 17 9.73 -2.06 -0.91
C MET A 17 10.64 -0.85 -0.66
N ASN A 18 10.83 0.01 -1.68
CA ASN A 18 11.57 1.26 -1.54
C ASN A 18 10.87 2.23 -0.56
N LYS A 19 9.54 2.39 -0.61
CA LYS A 19 8.82 3.23 0.36
C LYS A 19 8.95 2.68 1.79
N LEU A 20 8.72 1.38 1.98
CA LEU A 20 8.82 0.74 3.31
C LEU A 20 10.24 0.83 3.90
N SER A 21 11.27 0.65 3.08
CA SER A 21 12.67 0.79 3.51
C SER A 21 12.99 2.22 3.93
N ASN A 22 12.64 3.21 3.10
CA ASN A 22 12.96 4.62 3.35
C ASN A 22 12.22 5.18 4.58
N GLU A 23 10.93 4.88 4.73
CA GLU A 23 10.15 5.34 5.89
C GLU A 23 10.49 4.55 7.17
N GLY A 24 10.87 3.27 7.04
CA GLY A 24 11.44 2.48 8.12
C GLY A 24 12.76 3.05 8.65
N GLN A 25 13.63 3.56 7.76
CA GLN A 25 14.87 4.24 8.16
C GLN A 25 14.58 5.53 8.94
N LYS A 26 13.65 6.38 8.48
CA LYS A 26 13.27 7.61 9.20
C LYS A 26 12.76 7.33 10.61
N ASN A 27 12.02 6.24 10.80
CA ASN A 27 11.59 5.81 12.13
C ASN A 27 12.77 5.54 13.07
N VAL A 28 13.83 4.89 12.58
CA VAL A 28 15.07 4.69 13.35
C VAL A 28 15.76 6.03 13.65
N GLU A 29 15.89 6.90 12.65
CA GLU A 29 16.54 8.22 12.79
C GLU A 29 15.82 9.14 13.80
N HIS A 30 14.48 9.11 13.82
CA HIS A 30 13.66 9.91 14.74
C HIS A 30 13.35 9.20 16.07
N SER A 31 13.79 7.96 16.27
CA SER A 31 13.40 7.10 17.41
C SER A 31 11.88 6.95 17.56
N THR A 32 11.16 6.92 16.44
CA THR A 32 9.70 6.76 16.36
C THR A 32 9.32 5.36 15.87
N LEU A 33 8.12 4.91 16.24
CA LEU A 33 7.53 3.66 15.76
C LEU A 33 6.21 3.96 15.05
N SER A 34 6.27 4.53 13.85
CA SER A 34 5.10 4.62 12.96
C SER A 34 4.92 3.34 12.15
N GLY A 35 3.68 2.84 12.10
CA GLY A 35 3.31 1.75 11.18
C GLY A 35 3.00 2.29 9.78
N PHE A 36 2.65 1.38 8.87
CA PHE A 36 2.04 1.71 7.59
C PHE A 36 0.60 1.19 7.51
N SER A 37 -0.23 1.86 6.72
CA SER A 37 -1.57 1.41 6.36
C SER A 37 -1.60 0.99 4.90
N ILE A 38 -2.19 -0.17 4.59
CA ILE A 38 -2.54 -0.55 3.21
C ILE A 38 -4.05 -0.44 3.06
N THR A 39 -4.50 0.45 2.17
CA THR A 39 -5.91 0.63 1.83
C THR A 39 -6.17 0.13 0.42
N LEU A 40 -6.83 -1.04 0.31
CA LEU A 40 -7.45 -1.48 -0.95
C LEU A 40 -8.78 -0.73 -1.10
N LYS A 41 -8.99 -0.06 -2.24
CA LYS A 41 -10.18 0.77 -2.49
C LYS A 41 -10.96 0.28 -3.72
N GLU A 42 -12.26 0.56 -3.77
CA GLU A 42 -13.06 0.44 -5.00
C GLU A 42 -14.17 1.47 -5.15
N ALA A 43 -14.51 1.69 -6.41
CA ALA A 43 -15.59 2.51 -6.92
C ALA A 43 -16.65 1.67 -7.66
N PHE A 44 -16.27 0.63 -8.41
CA PHE A 44 -17.12 -0.31 -9.17
C PHE A 44 -16.30 -1.56 -9.59
N PRO A 45 -16.81 -2.64 -10.21
CA PRO A 45 -15.99 -3.85 -10.53
C PRO A 45 -15.04 -3.69 -11.75
N GLY A 46 -13.80 -4.24 -11.75
CA GLY A 46 -12.77 -4.06 -12.82
C GLY A 46 -11.30 -3.84 -12.37
N MET A 47 -10.67 -2.71 -12.76
CA MET A 47 -9.39 -2.07 -12.35
C MET A 47 -8.50 -2.67 -11.18
N SER A 48 -7.91 -1.85 -10.26
CA SER A 48 -7.61 -2.08 -8.81
C SER A 48 -6.43 -1.23 -8.26
N TRP A 49 -6.53 -0.59 -7.07
CA TRP A 49 -5.50 0.26 -6.42
C TRP A 49 -5.33 -0.03 -4.93
N LEU A 50 -4.07 0.00 -4.51
CA LEU A 50 -3.62 -0.07 -3.14
C LEU A 50 -2.96 1.26 -2.76
N THR A 51 -3.52 1.96 -1.77
CA THR A 51 -2.80 3.04 -1.10
C THR A 51 -1.91 2.46 -0.02
N VAL A 52 -0.63 2.85 0.01
CA VAL A 52 0.28 2.52 1.11
C VAL A 52 0.77 3.80 1.75
N ASP A 53 0.20 4.11 2.90
CA ASP A 53 0.50 5.31 3.68
C ASP A 53 1.45 4.97 4.81
N MET A 54 2.58 5.68 4.83
CA MET A 54 3.58 5.60 5.89
C MET A 54 4.22 6.99 5.91
N ASN A 55 4.01 7.72 7.01
CA ASN A 55 4.35 9.13 7.18
C ASN A 55 3.79 10.05 6.05
N SER A 56 2.50 10.43 6.19
CA SER A 56 1.66 11.28 5.30
C SER A 56 0.89 10.58 4.17
N ASP A 57 -0.29 11.12 3.88
CA ASP A 57 -1.34 10.57 3.00
C ASP A 57 -0.95 10.62 1.51
N LEU A 58 -1.24 9.53 0.78
CA LEU A 58 -1.02 9.41 -0.65
C LEU A 58 -2.34 9.16 -1.41
N ASP A 59 -2.81 10.15 -2.17
CA ASP A 59 -3.93 9.95 -3.10
C ASP A 59 -3.51 9.16 -4.35
N LEU A 60 -4.40 8.33 -4.89
CA LEU A 60 -4.10 7.34 -5.93
C LEU A 60 -5.20 7.11 -6.99
N GLY A 61 -6.18 8.01 -7.13
CA GLY A 61 -7.16 7.97 -8.24
C GLY A 61 -8.35 7.03 -8.03
N ASP A 62 -8.97 6.52 -9.10
CA ASP A 62 -10.16 5.63 -9.09
C ASP A 62 -9.85 4.18 -9.52
N VAL A 63 -10.47 3.17 -8.88
CA VAL A 63 -10.28 1.72 -9.12
C VAL A 63 -11.37 0.82 -8.51
N ASN A 64 -11.19 -0.51 -8.57
CA ASN A 64 -12.19 -1.56 -8.52
C ASN A 64 -11.74 -2.80 -7.66
N TRP A 65 -12.59 -3.39 -6.81
CA TRP A 65 -12.38 -4.61 -5.97
C TRP A 65 -13.50 -5.65 -6.22
N GLU A 66 -13.55 -6.72 -5.41
CA GLU A 66 -14.70 -7.63 -5.27
C GLU A 66 -14.53 -8.48 -3.99
N ILE A 67 -15.62 -8.98 -3.40
CA ILE A 67 -15.60 -9.86 -2.20
C ILE A 67 -16.11 -11.28 -2.53
N LYS A 68 -15.50 -12.31 -1.92
CA LYS A 68 -15.89 -13.74 -2.00
C LYS A 68 -16.02 -14.44 -0.63
#